data_AF-A0A5J4KL39-F1
#
_entry.id   AF-A0A5J4KL39-F1
#
_cell.length_a   1.000
_cell.length_b   1.000
_cell.length_c   1.000
_cell.angle_alpha   90.00
_cell.angle_beta   90.00
_cell.angle_gamma   90.00
#
_symmetry.space_group_name_H-M   'P 1'
#
loop_
_entity.id
_entity.type
_entity.pdbx_description
1 polymer ?
#
loop_
_entity_poly.entity_id
_entity_poly.type
_entity_poly.pdbx_seq_one_letter_code
_entity_poly.pdbx_strand_id
1 'polypeptide(L)'
;MGSFLQYVLERNHNVPLGGASDHLVSQALYLTDPEGNGIEVYVDRPREEWPIRDGVVAMDTVPLDAPQLLKQSHDFTGFSNGLRLGHMHLNVGDLDRTYDFYQRTFGLQRMIGIEQQAYFLSWDGYHHHLGTNLWAGRNVKPVEPDMYGIDFYEIRRPGMEPTTIQDPDGMTVVVLP
;
A
#
# COMPACT_ATOMS: atom_id res chain seq x y z
N MET A 1 -12.68 9.51 6.61
CA MET A 1 -12.61 8.10 7.06
C MET A 1 -13.89 7.64 7.75
N GLY A 2 -14.34 8.29 8.84
CA GLY A 2 -15.54 7.89 9.60
C GLY A 2 -16.80 7.63 8.79
N SER A 3 -17.14 8.51 7.83
CA SER A 3 -18.29 8.32 6.93
C SER A 3 -18.20 7.04 6.10
N PHE A 4 -17.01 6.69 5.58
CA PHE A 4 -16.81 5.47 4.82
C PHE A 4 -16.87 4.22 5.71
N LEU A 5 -16.29 4.27 6.92
CA LEU A 5 -16.44 3.20 7.91
C LEU A 5 -17.91 2.92 8.21
N GLN A 6 -18.70 3.97 8.51
CA GLN A 6 -20.13 3.83 8.76
C GLN A 6 -20.85 3.21 7.56
N TYR A 7 -20.58 3.70 6.34
CA TYR A 7 -21.16 3.18 5.11
C TYR A 7 -20.92 1.68 4.90
N VAL A 8 -19.69 1.22 5.17
CA VAL A 8 -19.31 -0.20 5.04
C VAL A 8 -20.01 -1.04 6.10
N LEU A 9 -20.04 -0.59 7.36
CA LEU A 9 -20.71 -1.31 8.45
C LEU A 9 -22.21 -1.49 8.20
N GLU A 10 -22.89 -0.47 7.67
CA GLU A 10 -24.32 -0.54 7.32
C GLU A 10 -24.61 -1.47 6.13
N ARG A 11 -23.60 -1.74 5.29
CA ARG A 11 -23.70 -2.57 4.08
C ARG A 11 -22.89 -3.87 4.19
N ASN A 12 -22.47 -4.27 5.39
CA ASN A 12 -21.47 -5.31 5.63
C ASN A 12 -21.75 -6.67 4.93
N HIS A 13 -23.01 -6.97 4.60
CA HIS A 13 -23.38 -8.15 3.82
C HIS A 13 -22.91 -8.12 2.36
N ASN A 14 -22.66 -6.94 1.79
CA ASN A 14 -22.25 -6.74 0.41
C ASN A 14 -20.79 -6.33 0.27
N VAL A 15 -20.19 -5.76 1.33
CA VAL A 15 -18.82 -5.28 1.35
C VAL A 15 -18.21 -5.61 2.73
N PRO A 16 -17.70 -6.83 2.94
CA PRO A 16 -17.19 -7.23 4.24
C PRO A 16 -15.91 -6.47 4.59
N LEU A 17 -15.87 -5.91 5.79
CA LEU A 17 -14.64 -5.31 6.33
C LEU A 17 -13.69 -6.44 6.77
N GLY A 18 -12.52 -6.53 6.14
CA GLY A 18 -11.47 -7.49 6.46
C GLY A 18 -10.62 -7.07 7.67
N GLY A 19 -10.59 -5.78 8.00
CA GLY A 19 -9.89 -5.26 9.16
C GLY A 19 -9.83 -3.74 9.20
N ALA A 20 -9.22 -3.21 10.25
CA ALA A 20 -8.97 -1.79 10.41
C ALA A 20 -7.72 -1.61 11.28
N SER A 21 -6.86 -0.64 10.95
CA SER A 21 -5.62 -0.39 11.69
C SER A 21 -5.25 1.09 11.67
N ASP A 22 -4.48 1.49 12.68
CA ASP A 22 -3.78 2.76 12.74
C ASP A 22 -2.27 2.50 12.65
N HIS A 23 -1.62 3.16 11.69
CA HIS A 23 -0.19 2.98 11.41
C HIS A 23 0.72 4.05 11.98
N LEU A 24 0.19 4.94 12.83
CA LEU A 24 0.84 6.16 13.31
C LEU A 24 1.09 7.21 12.22
N VAL A 25 1.22 6.82 10.95
CA VAL A 25 1.31 7.71 9.78
C VAL A 25 0.00 7.82 9.01
N SER A 26 -0.86 6.80 9.11
CA SER A 26 -2.15 6.75 8.42
C SER A 26 -3.16 5.92 9.23
N GLN A 27 -4.43 6.09 8.88
CA GLN A 27 -5.54 5.27 9.40
C GLN A 27 -6.18 4.53 8.25
N ALA A 28 -6.38 3.23 8.38
CA ALA A 28 -6.71 2.34 7.28
C ALA A 28 -7.89 1.40 7.58
N LEU A 29 -8.69 1.14 6.55
CA LEU A 29 -9.72 0.11 6.51
C LEU A 29 -9.39 -0.87 5.38
N TYR A 30 -9.48 -2.16 5.69
CA TYR A 30 -9.15 -3.24 4.76
C TYR A 30 -10.39 -3.92 4.27
N LEU A 31 -10.45 -4.10 2.96
CA LEU A 31 -11.48 -4.84 2.26
C LEU A 31 -10.81 -5.88 1.35
N THR A 32 -11.60 -6.80 0.84
CA THR A 32 -11.14 -7.80 -0.12
C THR A 32 -12.11 -7.81 -1.29
N ASP A 33 -11.58 -7.73 -2.50
CA ASP A 33 -12.40 -7.88 -3.70
C ASP A 33 -12.79 -9.36 -3.93
N PRO A 34 -13.70 -9.65 -4.88
CA PRO A 34 -14.11 -11.04 -5.16
C PRO A 34 -13.00 -11.97 -5.64
N GLU A 35 -11.87 -11.45 -6.13
CA GLU A 35 -10.71 -12.23 -6.58
C GLU A 35 -9.71 -12.49 -5.45
N GLY A 36 -9.90 -11.85 -4.28
CA GLY A 36 -9.02 -11.99 -3.12
C GLY A 36 -7.97 -10.89 -3.01
N ASN A 37 -8.00 -9.86 -3.87
CA ASN A 37 -7.07 -8.73 -3.77
C ASN A 37 -7.43 -7.87 -2.55
N GLY A 38 -6.40 -7.51 -1.78
CA GLY A 38 -6.54 -6.56 -0.68
C GLY A 38 -6.78 -5.16 -1.20
N ILE A 39 -7.84 -4.51 -0.72
CA ILE A 39 -8.10 -3.09 -0.93
C ILE A 39 -7.93 -2.37 0.40
N GLU A 40 -7.04 -1.37 0.43
CA GLU A 40 -6.84 -0.52 1.60
C GLU A 40 -7.38 0.88 1.32
N VAL A 41 -8.40 1.28 2.07
CA VAL A 41 -8.88 2.67 2.06
C VAL A 41 -8.29 3.34 3.28
N TYR A 42 -7.39 4.28 3.06
CA TYR A 42 -6.67 4.95 4.13
C TYR A 42 -6.66 6.48 4.00
N VAL A 43 -6.34 7.13 5.11
CA VAL A 43 -6.09 8.58 5.16
C VAL A 43 -4.76 8.80 5.86
N ASP A 44 -3.86 9.51 5.18
CA ASP A 44 -2.61 10.00 5.77
C ASP A 44 -2.88 11.02 6.86
N ARG A 45 -2.09 10.95 7.93
CA ARG A 45 -1.87 12.10 8.80
C ARG A 45 -1.00 13.13 8.09
N PRO A 46 -1.11 14.42 8.44
CA PRO A 46 -0.14 15.41 8.02
C PRO A 46 1.29 14.91 8.26
N ARG A 47 2.17 15.12 7.29
CA ARG A 47 3.52 14.55 7.31
C ARG A 47 4.34 15.05 8.50
N GLU A 48 4.04 16.25 8.97
CA GLU A 48 4.66 16.90 10.12
C GLU A 48 4.28 16.22 11.45
N GLU A 49 3.20 15.44 11.47
CA GLU A 49 2.75 14.67 12.63
C GLU A 49 3.33 13.25 12.66
N TRP A 50 4.04 12.82 11.62
CA TRP A 50 4.59 11.47 11.56
C TRP A 50 5.69 11.30 12.59
N PRO A 51 5.62 10.26 13.44
CA PRO A 51 6.64 10.05 14.44
C PRO A 51 7.95 9.66 13.77
N ILE A 52 9.04 10.27 14.20
CA ILE A 52 10.41 9.92 13.79
C ILE A 52 11.11 9.25 14.97
N ARG A 53 11.71 8.08 14.75
CA ARG A 53 12.53 7.36 15.73
C ARG A 53 13.86 7.03 15.07
N ASP A 54 14.97 7.36 15.72
CA ASP A 54 16.33 7.12 15.20
C ASP A 54 16.56 7.67 13.79
N GLY A 55 15.91 8.78 13.45
CA GLY A 55 16.03 9.44 12.14
C GLY A 55 15.18 8.83 11.03
N VAL A 56 14.36 7.81 11.31
CA VAL A 56 13.44 7.19 10.35
C VAL A 56 11.98 7.33 10.76
N VAL A 57 11.07 7.31 9.79
CA VAL A 57 9.63 7.31 10.04
C VAL A 57 9.26 6.04 10.80
N ALA A 58 8.63 6.21 11.95
CA ALA A 58 8.11 5.10 12.74
C ALA A 58 6.68 4.77 12.31
N MET A 59 6.45 3.49 12.02
CA MET A 59 5.10 2.95 11.83
C MET A 59 4.88 1.80 12.81
N ASP A 60 3.61 1.54 13.08
CA ASP A 60 3.16 0.41 13.89
C ASP A 60 1.87 -0.14 13.27
N THR A 61 1.27 -1.14 13.88
CA THR A 61 -0.09 -1.59 13.55
C THR A 61 -0.86 -1.70 14.86
N VAL A 62 -1.56 -0.63 15.21
CA VAL A 62 -2.37 -0.58 16.44
C VAL A 62 -3.86 -0.54 16.12
N PRO A 63 -4.74 -0.92 17.07
CA PRO A 63 -6.18 -0.88 16.85
C PRO A 63 -6.65 0.52 16.46
N LEU A 64 -7.48 0.59 15.40
CA LEU A 64 -8.11 1.83 14.99
C LEU A 64 -9.15 2.28 16.03
N ASP A 65 -9.17 3.56 16.39
CA ASP A 65 -10.23 4.15 17.21
C ASP A 65 -11.52 4.37 16.39
N ALA A 66 -12.19 3.27 16.07
CA ALA A 66 -13.44 3.27 15.33
C ALA A 66 -14.54 4.12 16.00
N PRO A 67 -14.76 4.06 17.34
CA PRO A 67 -15.73 4.92 18.00
C PRO A 67 -15.48 6.41 17.78
N GLN A 68 -14.23 6.87 17.83
CA GLN A 68 -13.88 8.27 17.59
C GLN A 68 -14.15 8.68 16.14
N LEU A 69 -13.84 7.81 15.18
CA LEU A 69 -14.13 8.06 13.76
C LEU A 69 -15.62 8.12 13.46
N LEU A 70 -16.41 7.22 14.06
CA LEU A 70 -17.86 7.19 13.89
C LEU A 70 -18.55 8.41 14.49
N LYS A 71 -17.99 9.06 15.51
CA LYS A 71 -18.51 10.35 16.01
C LYS A 71 -18.36 11.49 15.00
N GLN A 72 -17.46 11.35 14.04
CA GLN A 72 -17.17 12.37 13.01
C GLN A 72 -17.85 12.06 11.68
N SER A 73 -18.59 10.94 11.59
CA SER A 73 -19.21 10.52 10.35
C SER A 73 -20.41 11.39 9.98
N HIS A 74 -20.67 11.41 8.68
CA HIS A 74 -21.85 11.98 8.04
C HIS A 74 -22.20 11.08 6.84
N ASP A 75 -23.27 11.41 6.13
CA ASP A 75 -23.71 10.64 4.96
C ASP A 75 -22.56 10.47 3.95
N PHE A 76 -22.19 9.23 3.66
CA PHE A 76 -21.18 8.93 2.65
C PHE A 76 -21.78 9.04 1.25
N THR A 77 -21.44 10.13 0.57
CA THR A 77 -21.90 10.42 -0.80
C THR A 77 -20.87 10.03 -1.87
N GLY A 78 -19.76 9.42 -1.47
CA GLY A 78 -18.65 9.03 -2.33
C GLY A 78 -17.31 9.56 -1.84
N PHE A 79 -16.24 9.19 -2.55
CA PHE A 79 -14.91 9.73 -2.29
C PHE A 79 -14.75 11.12 -2.89
N SER A 80 -13.89 11.93 -2.28
CA SER A 80 -13.53 13.24 -2.85
C SER A 80 -12.77 13.11 -4.16
N ASN A 81 -12.80 14.15 -5.00
CA ASN A 81 -11.99 14.23 -6.23
C ASN A 81 -10.47 14.15 -5.98
N GLY A 82 -10.00 14.32 -4.75
CA GLY A 82 -8.60 14.15 -4.35
C GLY A 82 -8.20 12.70 -4.02
N LEU A 83 -9.11 11.73 -4.16
CA LEU A 83 -8.77 10.32 -4.00
C LEU A 83 -7.68 9.94 -5.02
N ARG A 84 -6.66 9.24 -4.54
CA ARG A 84 -5.53 8.79 -5.35
C ARG A 84 -5.10 7.39 -4.91
N LEU A 85 -4.47 6.66 -5.82
CA LEU A 85 -3.67 5.51 -5.43
C LEU A 85 -2.47 6.00 -4.62
N GLY A 86 -2.39 5.59 -3.37
CA GLY A 86 -1.35 6.05 -2.47
C GLY A 86 -0.15 5.10 -2.41
N HIS A 87 -0.42 3.80 -2.28
CA HIS A 87 0.60 2.75 -2.37
C HIS A 87 0.02 1.44 -2.90
N MET A 88 0.90 0.54 -3.31
CA MET A 88 0.58 -0.84 -3.67
C MET A 88 1.43 -1.83 -2.88
N HIS A 89 0.95 -3.06 -2.70
CA HIS A 89 1.70 -4.13 -2.05
C HIS A 89 1.83 -5.33 -3.00
N LEU A 90 3.06 -5.86 -3.13
CA LEU A 90 3.37 -7.02 -3.94
C LEU A 90 3.86 -8.17 -3.07
N ASN A 91 3.37 -9.38 -3.34
CA ASN A 91 3.97 -10.60 -2.84
C ASN A 91 5.18 -10.94 -3.71
N VAL A 92 6.34 -11.14 -3.10
CA VAL A 92 7.62 -11.31 -3.81
C VAL A 92 8.32 -12.60 -3.38
N GLY A 93 9.20 -13.15 -4.22
CA GLY A 93 9.94 -14.37 -3.90
C GLY A 93 11.10 -14.15 -2.92
N ASP A 94 11.72 -12.97 -2.99
CA ASP A 94 12.92 -12.59 -2.22
C ASP A 94 12.97 -11.07 -2.00
N LEU A 95 12.97 -10.63 -0.73
CA LEU A 95 12.91 -9.21 -0.37
C LEU A 95 14.16 -8.43 -0.78
N ASP A 96 15.35 -9.03 -0.63
CA ASP A 96 16.62 -8.34 -0.85
C ASP A 96 16.89 -8.19 -2.35
N ARG A 97 16.64 -9.24 -3.13
CA ARG A 97 16.70 -9.20 -4.60
C ARG A 97 15.73 -8.16 -5.16
N THR A 98 14.51 -8.12 -4.62
CA THR A 98 13.50 -7.18 -5.08
C THR A 98 13.84 -5.75 -4.67
N TYR A 99 14.31 -5.52 -3.44
CA TYR A 99 14.79 -4.19 -3.03
C TYR A 99 15.97 -3.70 -3.88
N ASP A 100 16.97 -4.54 -4.13
CA ASP A 100 18.12 -4.21 -4.98
C ASP A 100 17.67 -3.72 -6.38
N PHE A 101 16.67 -4.38 -6.97
CA PHE A 101 16.10 -3.96 -8.25
C PHE A 101 15.43 -2.59 -8.13
N TYR A 102 14.49 -2.43 -7.20
CA TYR A 102 13.73 -1.17 -7.05
C TYR A 102 14.62 0.03 -6.68
N GLN A 103 15.66 -0.20 -5.89
CA GLN A 103 16.65 0.82 -5.55
C GLN A 103 17.51 1.20 -6.77
N ARG A 104 18.07 0.24 -7.49
CA ARG A 104 18.98 0.52 -8.61
C ARG A 104 18.27 1.07 -9.84
N THR A 105 17.08 0.55 -10.15
CA THR A 105 16.32 0.92 -11.36
C THR A 105 15.55 2.22 -11.15
N PHE A 106 14.96 2.42 -9.97
CA PHE A 106 14.02 3.52 -9.74
C PHE A 106 14.41 4.47 -8.59
N GLY A 107 15.49 4.18 -7.85
CA GLY A 107 15.97 5.04 -6.76
C GLY A 107 15.13 4.98 -5.48
N LEU A 108 14.22 4.01 -5.37
CA LEU A 108 13.40 3.82 -4.16
C LEU A 108 14.29 3.51 -2.95
N GLN A 109 13.99 4.13 -1.82
CA GLN A 109 14.67 3.89 -0.55
C GLN A 109 13.80 3.01 0.36
N ARG A 110 14.44 2.16 1.16
CA ARG A 110 13.74 1.38 2.18
C ARG A 110 13.45 2.27 3.38
N MET A 111 12.17 2.54 3.60
CA MET A 111 11.67 3.31 4.74
C MET A 111 11.59 2.45 5.99
N ILE A 112 11.00 1.27 5.85
CA ILE A 112 10.80 0.31 6.94
C ILE A 112 11.13 -1.09 6.44
N GLY A 113 11.74 -1.88 7.32
CA GLY A 113 11.86 -3.32 7.13
C GLY A 113 11.32 -4.07 8.33
N ILE A 114 10.40 -4.99 8.07
CA ILE A 114 9.98 -6.01 9.03
C ILE A 114 10.81 -7.24 8.73
N GLU A 115 11.69 -7.59 9.66
CA GLU A 115 12.66 -8.66 9.48
C GLU A 115 11.99 -9.93 8.94
N GLN A 116 12.52 -10.43 7.81
CA GLN A 116 12.06 -11.64 7.14
C GLN A 116 10.60 -11.65 6.68
N GLN A 117 9.92 -10.50 6.64
CA GLN A 117 8.50 -10.42 6.29
C GLN A 117 8.18 -9.41 5.20
N ALA A 118 8.65 -8.16 5.31
CA ALA A 118 8.28 -7.11 4.38
C ALA A 118 9.26 -5.93 4.34
N TYR A 119 9.38 -5.29 3.18
CA TYR A 119 10.03 -4.00 3.00
C TYR A 119 9.06 -2.97 2.46
N PHE A 120 9.17 -1.74 2.96
CA PHE A 120 8.34 -0.60 2.59
C PHE A 120 9.23 0.43 1.91
N LEU A 121 8.98 0.65 0.62
CA LEU A 121 9.87 1.40 -0.26
C LEU A 121 9.21 2.71 -0.69
N SER A 122 9.97 3.80 -0.72
CA SER A 122 9.44 5.11 -1.11
C SER A 122 10.46 6.01 -1.78
N TRP A 123 9.92 7.07 -2.41
CA TRP A 123 10.68 8.25 -2.80
C TRP A 123 10.42 9.35 -1.78
N ASP A 124 11.35 10.30 -1.69
CA ASP A 124 11.18 11.58 -0.99
C ASP A 124 10.75 11.46 0.49
N GLY A 125 10.97 10.29 1.10
CA GLY A 125 10.65 10.00 2.50
C GLY A 125 9.15 9.88 2.81
N TYR A 126 8.31 9.55 1.82
CA TYR A 126 6.93 9.10 2.06
C TYR A 126 6.94 7.77 2.84
N HIS A 127 5.86 7.40 3.53
CA HIS A 127 5.87 6.20 4.37
C HIS A 127 6.08 4.92 3.54
N HIS A 128 5.44 4.81 2.37
CA HIS A 128 5.78 3.89 1.27
C HIS A 128 4.92 4.15 0.04
N HIS A 129 5.48 3.96 -1.15
CA HIS A 129 4.69 3.83 -2.39
C HIS A 129 4.53 2.35 -2.79
N LEU A 130 5.50 1.52 -2.41
CA LEU A 130 5.52 0.09 -2.70
C LEU A 130 5.86 -0.69 -1.43
N GLY A 131 4.93 -1.52 -0.96
CA GLY A 131 5.21 -2.58 0.01
C GLY A 131 5.57 -3.86 -0.73
N THR A 132 6.66 -4.52 -0.34
CA THR A 132 6.99 -5.87 -0.81
C THR A 132 6.98 -6.81 0.38
N ASN A 133 6.34 -7.96 0.26
CA ASN A 133 6.19 -8.89 1.37
C ASN A 133 6.28 -10.35 0.94
N LEU A 134 6.52 -11.23 1.91
CA LEU A 134 6.64 -12.68 1.74
C LEU A 134 5.38 -13.43 2.23
N TRP A 135 4.21 -12.77 2.28
CA TRP A 135 3.01 -13.36 2.88
C TRP A 135 2.47 -14.56 2.10
N ALA A 136 2.65 -14.58 0.77
CA ALA A 136 2.38 -15.75 -0.07
C ALA A 136 3.45 -16.87 0.02
N GLY A 137 4.50 -16.67 0.83
CA GLY A 137 5.62 -17.60 0.99
C GLY A 137 6.91 -17.11 0.35
N ARG A 138 8.01 -17.84 0.61
CA ARG A 138 9.32 -17.59 -0.01
C ARG A 138 9.42 -18.33 -1.34
N ASN A 139 10.17 -17.77 -2.29
CA ASN A 139 10.37 -18.36 -3.62
C ASN A 139 9.04 -18.64 -4.33
N VAL A 140 8.04 -17.76 -4.16
CA VAL A 140 6.82 -17.82 -4.96
C VAL A 140 7.17 -17.72 -6.44
N LYS A 141 6.33 -18.34 -7.27
CA LYS A 141 6.54 -18.29 -8.72
C LYS A 141 6.34 -16.86 -9.22
N PRO A 142 7.12 -16.42 -10.23
CA PRO A 142 6.85 -15.17 -10.92
C PRO A 142 5.44 -15.12 -11.50
N VAL A 143 4.96 -13.89 -11.77
CA VAL A 143 3.70 -13.63 -12.46
C VAL A 143 3.73 -14.23 -13.86
N GLU A 144 2.67 -14.98 -14.20
CA GLU A 144 2.40 -15.54 -15.53
C GLU A 144 1.11 -14.90 -16.11
N PRO A 145 0.91 -14.86 -17.44
CA PRO A 145 -0.19 -14.14 -18.07
C PRO A 145 -1.61 -14.51 -17.62
N ASP A 146 -1.81 -15.73 -17.11
CA ASP A 146 -3.13 -16.25 -16.70
C ASP A 146 -3.31 -16.27 -15.17
N MET A 147 -2.56 -15.46 -14.43
CA MET A 147 -2.69 -15.35 -12.97
C MET A 147 -3.63 -14.21 -12.55
N TYR A 148 -4.41 -14.44 -11.49
CA TYR A 148 -5.18 -13.38 -10.83
C TYR A 148 -4.24 -12.42 -10.10
N GLY A 149 -4.60 -11.14 -10.09
CA GLY A 149 -3.89 -10.08 -9.36
C GLY A 149 -3.70 -8.82 -10.19
N ILE A 150 -2.69 -8.03 -9.81
CA ILE A 150 -2.26 -6.86 -10.59
C ILE A 150 -1.60 -7.36 -11.87
N ASP A 151 -2.03 -6.85 -13.03
CA ASP A 151 -1.44 -7.16 -14.34
C ASP A 151 -0.15 -6.35 -14.58
N PHE A 152 -0.25 -5.03 -14.38
CA PHE A 152 0.88 -4.11 -14.44
C PHE A 152 0.58 -2.87 -13.59
N TYR A 153 1.59 -2.04 -13.39
CA TYR A 153 1.39 -0.69 -12.86
C TYR A 153 2.27 0.35 -13.55
N GLU A 154 1.84 1.60 -13.44
CA GLU A 154 2.50 2.74 -14.08
C GLU A 154 3.21 3.62 -13.04
N ILE A 155 4.41 4.08 -13.38
CA ILE A 155 5.14 5.10 -12.63
C ILE A 155 5.17 6.38 -13.47
N ARG A 156 4.69 7.47 -12.89
CA ARG A 156 4.86 8.84 -13.41
C ARG A 156 5.69 9.64 -12.42
N ARG A 157 6.95 9.90 -12.75
CA ARG A 157 7.85 10.69 -11.90
C ARG A 157 8.76 11.56 -12.76
N PRO A 158 8.86 12.87 -12.48
CA PRO A 158 9.74 13.76 -13.21
C PRO A 158 11.19 13.27 -13.24
N GLY A 159 11.79 13.30 -14.43
CA GLY A 159 13.19 12.92 -14.64
C GLY A 159 13.44 11.41 -14.81
N MET A 160 12.39 10.58 -14.89
CA MET A 160 12.53 9.19 -15.29
C MET A 160 12.33 9.05 -16.81
N GLU A 161 13.19 8.26 -17.45
CA GLU A 161 13.04 7.96 -18.87
C GLU A 161 11.91 6.93 -19.09
N PRO A 162 11.04 7.12 -20.09
CA PRO A 162 9.98 6.17 -20.39
C PRO A 162 10.54 4.78 -20.73
N THR A 163 9.98 3.74 -20.10
CA THR A 163 10.40 2.36 -20.32
C THR A 163 9.33 1.37 -19.85
N THR A 164 9.40 0.15 -20.36
CA THR A 164 8.62 -0.98 -19.83
C THR A 164 9.62 -2.05 -19.40
N ILE A 165 9.55 -2.44 -18.14
CA ILE A 165 10.47 -3.41 -17.53
C ILE A 165 9.71 -4.35 -16.60
N GLN A 166 10.16 -5.60 -16.48
CA GLN A 166 9.65 -6.52 -15.48
C GLN A 166 10.54 -6.50 -14.24
N ASP A 167 9.90 -6.54 -13.07
CA ASP A 167 10.60 -6.73 -11.82
C ASP A 167 11.06 -8.20 -11.64
N PRO A 168 11.84 -8.53 -10.58
CA PRO A 168 12.36 -9.88 -10.39
C PRO A 168 11.31 -10.99 -10.22
N ASP A 169 10.06 -10.63 -9.95
CA ASP A 169 8.94 -11.53 -9.75
C ASP A 169 7.95 -11.45 -10.93
N GLY A 170 8.34 -10.84 -12.06
CA GLY A 170 7.58 -10.82 -13.31
C GLY A 170 6.52 -9.72 -13.41
N MET A 171 6.39 -8.85 -12.41
CA MET A 171 5.45 -7.73 -12.45
C MET A 171 5.88 -6.71 -13.50
N THR A 172 4.97 -6.33 -14.40
CA THR A 172 5.25 -5.34 -15.43
C THR A 172 5.15 -3.92 -14.86
N VAL A 173 6.23 -3.15 -15.03
CA VAL A 173 6.34 -1.75 -14.63
C VAL A 173 6.47 -0.88 -15.86
N VAL A 174 5.54 0.05 -16.04
CA VAL A 174 5.53 1.01 -17.15
C VAL A 174 5.89 2.40 -16.62
N VAL A 175 7.07 2.89 -16.98
CA VAL A 175 7.48 4.26 -16.71
C VAL A 175 6.96 5.15 -17.83
N LEU A 176 6.17 6.14 -17.46
CA LEU A 176 5.56 7.08 -18.37
C LEU A 176 6.29 8.43 -18.34
N PRO A 177 6.22 9.21 -19.42
CA PRO A 177 6.79 10.56 -19.48
C PRO A 177 6.17 11.52 -18.47
#